data_AF-A0AB94IWV3-F1
#
_entry.id   AF-A0AB94IWV3-F1
#
_cell.length_a   1.000
_cell.length_b   1.000
_cell.length_c   1.000
_cell.angle_alpha   90.00
_cell.angle_beta   90.00
_cell.angle_gamma   90.00
#
_symmetry.space_group_name_H-M   'P 1'
#
loop_
_entity.id
_entity.type
_entity.pdbx_description
1 polymer ?
#
loop_
_entity_poly.entity_id
_entity_poly.type
_entity_poly.pdbx_seq_one_letter_code
_entity_poly.pdbx_strand_id
1 'polypeptide(L)' 'MGREMGIRAGANVVMPNLSPASVRKKYAIYDGKLCTGEESAQGLARLARRMAGIGRRLSMDRGDVKREAWPA' A
#
# COMPACT_ATOMS: atom_id res chain seq x y z
N MET A 1 2.58 10.56 -4.26
CA MET A 1 2.94 10.17 -5.64
C MET A 1 3.80 8.91 -5.72
N GLY A 2 4.68 8.62 -4.75
CA GLY A 2 5.57 7.43 -4.84
C GLY A 2 4.86 6.08 -4.99
N ARG A 3 3.75 5.85 -4.26
CA ARG A 3 3.00 4.58 -4.36
C ARG A 3 2.37 4.39 -5.73
N GLU A 4 1.76 5.43 -6.30
CA GLU A 4 1.13 5.37 -7.61
C GLU A 4 2.16 5.12 -8.73
N MET A 5 3.34 5.73 -8.61
CA MET A 5 4.44 5.48 -9.53
C MET A 5 4.92 4.03 -9.45
N GLY A 6 5.07 3.48 -8.25
CA GLY A 6 5.41 2.06 -8.07
C GLY A 6 4.39 1.12 -8.72
N ILE A 7 3.08 1.40 -8.56
CA ILE A 7 2.02 0.62 -9.20
C ILE A 7 2.07 0.74 -10.74
N ARG A 8 2.33 1.93 -11.28
CA ARG A 8 2.52 2.12 -12.73
C ARG A 8 3.75 1.40 -13.27
N ALA A 9 4.79 1.24 -12.43
CA ALA A 9 6.02 0.53 -12.77
C ALA A 9 5.90 -1.01 -12.65
N GLY A 10 4.73 -1.56 -12.31
CA GLY A 10 4.48 -3.00 -12.28
C GLY A 10 4.20 -3.60 -10.89
N ALA A 11 4.30 -2.82 -9.82
CA ALA A 11 3.86 -3.29 -8.51
C ALA A 11 2.35 -3.52 -8.49
N ASN A 12 1.91 -4.51 -7.71
CA ASN A 12 0.50 -4.90 -7.59
C ASN A 12 0.01 -4.94 -6.14
N VAL A 13 0.89 -4.74 -5.15
CA VAL A 13 0.57 -4.75 -3.71
C VAL A 13 0.96 -3.43 -3.08
N VAL A 14 0.12 -2.93 -2.17
CA VAL A 14 0.43 -1.79 -1.29
C VAL A 14 0.25 -2.22 0.16
N MET A 15 1.22 -1.89 1.01
CA MET A 15 1.18 -2.19 2.44
C MET A 15 0.95 -0.90 3.25
N PRO A 16 -0.29 -0.60 3.67
CA PRO A 16 -0.55 0.55 4.53
C PRO A 16 -0.08 0.28 5.97
N ASN A 17 0.53 1.28 6.60
CA ASN A 17 0.86 1.26 8.02
C ASN A 17 -0.40 1.39 8.91
N LEU A 18 -0.78 0.29 9.55
CA LEU A 18 -1.92 0.22 10.48
C LEU A 18 -1.55 0.47 11.96
N SER A 19 -0.28 0.73 12.28
CA SER A 19 0.12 0.99 13.68
C SER A 19 -0.62 2.22 14.25
N PRO A 20 -1.03 2.20 15.54
CA PRO A 20 -1.67 3.34 16.17
C PRO A 20 -0.81 4.62 16.09
N ALA A 21 -1.45 5.77 15.90
CA ALA A 21 -0.76 7.05 15.71
C ALA A 21 0.20 7.40 16.86
N SER A 22 -0.17 7.04 18.10
CA SER A 22 0.62 7.27 19.31
C SER A 22 1.98 6.55 19.32
N VAL A 23 2.09 5.42 18.62
CA VAL A 23 3.31 4.59 18.61
C VAL A 23 3.96 4.50 17.24
N ARG A 24 3.32 4.97 16.17
CA ARG A 24 3.78 4.82 14.79
C ARG A 24 5.20 5.35 14.55
N LYS A 25 5.53 6.49 15.17
CA LYS A 25 6.88 7.09 15.08
C LYS A 25 7.97 6.24 15.74
N LYS A 26 7.63 5.39 16.71
CA LYS A 26 8.60 4.49 17.37
C LYS A 26 9.13 3.42 16.40
N TYR A 27 8.45 3.19 15.28
CA TYR A 27 8.85 2.25 14.24
C TYR A 27 9.27 2.96 12.94
N ALA A 28 9.99 4.07 13.07
CA ALA A 28 10.63 4.77 11.95
C ALA A 28 12.00 4.15 11.65
N ILE A 29 12.03 3.22 10.70
CA ILE A 29 13.27 2.54 10.25
C ILE A 29 14.14 3.39 9.33
N TYR A 30 13.66 4.56 8.92
CA TYR A 30 14.38 5.56 8.14
C TYR A 30 13.78 6.95 8.39
N ASP A 31 14.58 7.99 8.20
CA ASP A 31 14.15 9.37 8.37
C ASP A 31 13.09 9.76 7.34
N GLY A 32 12.05 10.45 7.79
CA GLY A 32 10.95 10.84 6.92
C GLY A 32 10.02 9.69 6.54
N LYS A 33 10.10 8.51 7.19
CA LYS A 33 9.06 7.49 7.07
C LYS A 33 7.69 8.11 7.32
N LEU A 34 6.78 7.93 6.36
CA LEU A 34 5.40 8.40 6.47
C LEU A 34 4.79 7.85 7.77
N CYS A 35 4.66 8.72 8.76
CA CYS A 35 4.04 8.43 10.06
C CYS A 35 2.76 9.25 10.26
N THR A 36 2.43 10.05 9.26
CA THR A 36 1.22 10.85 9.15
C THR A 36 0.08 9.92 8.74
N GLY A 37 -1.08 10.03 9.39
CA GLY A 37 -2.19 9.05 9.41
C GLY A 37 -2.85 8.66 8.07
N GLU A 38 -2.22 8.92 6.92
CA GLU A 38 -2.66 8.48 5.59
C GLU A 38 -2.79 6.97 5.40
N GLU A 39 -2.54 6.19 6.44
CA GLU A 39 -2.44 4.74 6.41
C GLU A 39 -3.28 4.02 7.47
N SER A 40 -3.94 4.76 8.37
CA SER A 40 -4.96 4.16 9.27
C SER A 40 -6.27 3.93 8.50
N ALA A 41 -7.32 3.34 9.08
CA ALA A 41 -8.59 3.07 8.37
C ALA A 41 -9.15 4.27 7.54
N GLN A 42 -8.91 5.51 7.99
CA GLN A 42 -9.22 6.75 7.25
C GLN A 42 -8.39 6.93 5.96
N GLY A 43 -7.16 6.43 5.97
CA GLY A 43 -6.23 6.38 4.86
C GLY A 43 -6.57 5.38 3.77
N LEU A 44 -7.34 4.32 4.07
CA LEU A 44 -7.74 3.33 3.07
C LEU A 44 -8.66 3.93 2.01
N ALA A 45 -9.64 4.74 2.41
CA ALA A 45 -10.48 5.50 1.47
C ALA A 45 -9.65 6.53 0.66
N ARG A 46 -8.69 7.17 1.34
CA ARG A 46 -7.49 7.83 0.77
C ARG A 46 -6.93 7.10 -0.45
N LEU A 47 -6.37 5.95 -0.13
CA LEU A 47 -5.64 5.07 -1.01
C LEU A 47 -6.52 4.59 -2.16
N ALA A 48 -7.74 4.16 -1.87
CA ALA A 48 -8.70 3.71 -2.86
C ALA A 48 -8.98 4.79 -3.91
N ARG A 49 -9.24 6.04 -3.49
CA ARG A 49 -9.44 7.17 -4.42
C ARG A 49 -8.20 7.45 -5.28
N ARG A 50 -7.01 7.41 -4.68
CA ARG A 50 -5.74 7.61 -5.41
C ARG A 50 -5.48 6.50 -6.42
N MET A 51 -5.74 5.25 -6.04
CA MET A 51 -5.62 4.09 -6.94
C MET A 51 -6.65 4.15 -8.07
N ALA A 52 -7.89 4.55 -7.78
CA ALA A 52 -8.91 4.77 -8.80
C ALA A 52 -8.49 5.85 -9.81
N GLY A 53 -7.86 6.93 -9.34
CA GLY A 53 -7.30 7.97 -10.20
C GLY A 53 -6.19 7.51 -11.16
N ILE A 54 -5.59 6.33 -10.93
CA ILE A 54 -4.64 5.70 -11.86
C ILE A 54 -5.21 4.46 -12.56
N GLY A 55 -6.55 4.29 -12.56
CA GLY A 55 -7.22 3.19 -13.24
C GLY A 55 -7.07 1.83 -12.55
N ARG A 56 -6.79 1.81 -11.23
CA ARG A 56 -6.64 0.58 -10.43
C ARG A 56 -7.71 0.51 -9.34
N ARG A 57 -8.09 -0.72 -8.97
CA ARG A 57 -9.03 -1.01 -7.88
C ARG A 57 -8.31 -1.81 -6.80
N LEU A 58 -8.53 -1.46 -5.53
CA LEU A 58 -8.07 -2.27 -4.42
C LEU A 58 -8.92 -3.54 -4.31
N SER A 59 -8.26 -4.69 -4.18
CA SER A 59 -8.90 -5.93 -3.69
C SER A 59 -8.49 -6.11 -2.23
N MET A 60 -9.44 -6.55 -1.40
CA MET A 60 -9.22 -6.95 -0.01
C MET A 60 -9.17 -8.47 0.14
N ASP A 61 -9.25 -9.19 -0.99
CA ASP A 61 -9.14 -10.64 -1.01
C ASP A 61 -7.71 -11.06 -0.69
N ARG A 62 -7.54 -12.34 -0.36
CA ARG A 62 -6.21 -12.91 -0.19
C ARG A 62 -5.45 -12.88 -1.53
N GLY A 63 -4.33 -12.15 -1.57
CA GLY A 63 -3.55 -11.87 -2.78
C GLY A 63 -2.27 -12.70 -2.90
N ASP A 64 -2.35 -14.03 -2.74
CA ASP A 64 -1.17 -14.91 -2.90
C ASP A 64 -0.64 -14.90 -4.35
N VAL A 65 0.64 -15.20 -4.51
CA VAL A 65 1.27 -15.30 -5.84
C VAL A 65 0.55 -16.34 -6.70
N LYS A 66 0.13 -15.94 -7.90
CA LYS A 66 -0.33 -16.89 -8.91
C LYS A 66 0.90 -17.59 -9.48
N ARG A 67 1.13 -18.83 -9.07
CA ARG A 67 2.09 -19.70 -9.72
C ARG A 67 1.41 -20.27 -10.96
N GLU A 68 1.76 -19.76 -12.13
CA GLU A 68 1.67 -20.59 -13.31
C GLU A 68 2.66 -21.76 -13.11
N ALA A 69 2.29 -22.97 -13.53
CA ALA A 69 3.20 -24.09 -13.44
C ALA A 69 4.51 -23.67 -14.12
N TRP A 70 5.61 -23.69 -13.36
CA TRP A 70 6.93 -23.48 -13.94
C TRP A 70 7.06 -24.50 -15.08
N PRO A 71 7.30 -24.07 -16.34
CA PRO A 71 7.54 -25.03 -17.40
C PRO A 71 8.72 -25.88 -16.98
N ALA A 72 8.48 -27.20 -16.88
CA ALA A 72 9.48 -28.18 -16.51
C ALA A 72 10.74 -28.05 -17.36
#